data_AF-A0AAJ2KES6-F1
#
_entry.id   AF-A0AAJ2KES6-F1
#
_cell.length_a   1.000
_cell.length_b   1.000
_cell.length_c   1.000
_cell.angle_alpha   90.00
_cell.angle_beta   90.00
_cell.angle_gamma   90.00
#
_symmetry.space_group_name_H-M   'P 1'
#
loop_
_entity.id
_entity.type
_entity.pdbx_description
1 polymer ?
#
loop_
_entity_poly.entity_id
_entity_poly.type
_entity_poly.pdbx_seq_one_letter_code
_entity_poly.pdbx_strand_id
1 'polypeptide(L)'
;MAFLLLLPLLVSGFLVCLKDPTVYCRLHRYEGQMLYLQVGRYGIYCFVAAMCITAVLAGLFSHDWGVLCPEWLQTANAASPVCFAVNTDFMGALSQVGQDFDIAGRNFSQVGVFLALSGLLTFVMPDLGAFFTVRILKWQLGASKKEEIVAYLLGESVDHSPICSTLFDAFVEKDEVMITMADRKVYVGYIMDVGAPTEVTGVNQEILLIPTVSGYRDKDTLRVVYTTDYPSDTPLRPIGFRQENIVSISVFSEEVREAFKRADSGRAREEAAKEKAAKDQLVKAITELVAVVQAAQR
;
A
#
# COMPACT_ATOMS: atom_id res chain seq x y z
N MET A 1 -8.33 37.33 -0.07
CA MET A 1 -6.95 36.98 0.34
C MET A 1 -6.88 35.61 1.02
N ALA A 2 -7.51 35.38 2.18
CA ALA A 2 -7.43 34.09 2.90
C ALA A 2 -7.93 32.88 2.08
N PHE A 3 -9.07 33.00 1.39
CA PHE A 3 -9.58 31.94 0.50
C PHE A 3 -8.64 31.61 -0.68
N LEU A 4 -7.86 32.59 -1.15
CA LEU A 4 -6.93 32.42 -2.27
C LEU A 4 -5.66 31.66 -1.84
N LEU A 5 -5.29 31.74 -0.56
CA LEU A 5 -4.20 30.94 0.04
C LEU A 5 -4.64 29.53 0.44
N LEU A 6 -5.94 29.32 0.63
CA LEU A 6 -6.48 28.02 1.04
C LEU A 6 -6.42 26.99 -0.10
N LEU A 7 -6.54 27.44 -1.35
CA LEU A 7 -6.46 26.56 -2.53
C LEU A 7 -5.05 25.97 -2.74
N PRO A 8 -3.95 26.76 -2.79
CA PRO A 8 -2.60 26.20 -2.86
C PRO A 8 -2.29 25.25 -1.70
N LEU A 9 -2.79 25.55 -0.50
CA LEU A 9 -2.60 24.72 0.67
C LEU A 9 -3.29 23.36 0.53
N LEU A 10 -4.58 23.33 0.18
CA LEU A 10 -5.31 22.07 0.02
C LEU A 10 -4.82 21.26 -1.18
N VAL A 11 -4.57 21.92 -2.31
CA VAL A 11 -4.11 21.24 -3.53
C VAL A 11 -2.71 20.66 -3.35
N SER A 12 -1.78 21.40 -2.72
CA SER A 12 -0.44 20.85 -2.44
C SER A 12 -0.50 19.67 -1.47
N GLY A 13 -1.30 19.76 -0.40
CA GLY A 13 -1.49 18.65 0.53
C GLY A 13 -2.05 17.40 -0.15
N PHE A 14 -3.01 17.57 -1.06
CA PHE A 14 -3.57 16.48 -1.86
C PHE A 14 -2.52 15.87 -2.79
N LEU A 15 -1.73 16.70 -3.46
CA LEU A 15 -0.63 16.24 -4.32
C LEU A 15 0.44 15.46 -3.54
N VAL A 16 0.73 15.83 -2.29
CA VAL A 16 1.65 15.05 -1.44
C VAL A 16 1.09 13.65 -1.19
N CYS A 17 -0.19 13.53 -0.85
CA CYS A 17 -0.82 12.23 -0.61
C CYS A 17 -0.79 11.30 -1.83
N LEU A 18 -0.79 11.86 -3.06
CA LEU A 18 -0.71 11.07 -4.30
C LEU A 18 0.72 10.78 -4.76
N LYS A 19 1.65 11.71 -4.57
CA LYS A 19 3.02 11.60 -5.10
C LYS A 19 3.99 10.91 -4.16
N ASP A 20 3.80 11.04 -2.84
CA ASP A 20 4.67 10.38 -1.87
C ASP A 20 4.24 8.91 -1.69
N PRO A 21 5.07 7.92 -2.09
CA PRO A 21 4.71 6.51 -2.01
C PRO A 21 4.44 6.03 -0.58
N THR A 22 5.11 6.63 0.42
CA THR A 22 4.96 6.24 1.82
C THR A 22 3.59 6.63 2.37
N VAL A 23 3.12 7.82 1.99
CA VAL A 23 1.83 8.36 2.39
C VAL A 23 0.72 7.65 1.60
N TYR A 24 0.93 7.44 0.30
CA TYR A 24 -0.02 6.77 -0.58
C TYR A 24 -0.35 5.35 -0.09
N CYS A 25 0.65 4.54 0.26
CA CYS A 25 0.40 3.17 0.74
C CYS A 25 -0.42 3.15 2.04
N ARG A 26 -0.27 4.17 2.90
CA ARG A 26 -1.01 4.29 4.17
C ARG A 26 -2.37 4.98 4.01
N LEU A 27 -2.68 5.54 2.84
CA LEU A 27 -3.85 6.39 2.63
C LEU A 27 -5.16 5.65 2.89
N HIS A 28 -5.24 4.39 2.46
CA HIS A 28 -6.39 3.51 2.64
C HIS A 28 -6.80 3.29 4.10
N ARG A 29 -5.90 3.55 5.07
CA ARG A 29 -6.19 3.41 6.51
C ARG A 29 -7.01 4.57 7.06
N TYR A 30 -7.07 5.68 6.34
CA TYR A 30 -7.73 6.89 6.78
C TYR A 30 -9.10 7.01 6.10
N GLU A 31 -10.16 6.84 6.88
CA GLU A 31 -11.53 6.98 6.39
C GLU A 31 -12.12 8.38 6.67
N GLY A 32 -12.93 8.88 5.74
CA GLY A 32 -13.81 10.03 5.93
C GLY A 32 -13.11 11.32 6.36
N GLN A 33 -13.45 11.82 7.56
CA GLN A 33 -12.99 13.12 8.06
C GLN A 33 -11.48 13.18 8.32
N MET A 34 -10.87 12.06 8.69
CA MET A 34 -9.44 12.00 9.00
C MET A 34 -8.58 12.23 7.75
N LEU A 35 -9.06 11.80 6.58
CA LEU A 35 -8.38 11.98 5.31
C LEU A 35 -8.24 13.48 4.96
N TYR A 36 -9.30 14.27 5.17
CA TYR A 36 -9.25 15.72 4.93
C TYR A 36 -8.29 16.44 5.88
N LEU A 37 -8.26 16.04 7.16
CA LEU A 37 -7.32 16.58 8.13
C LEU A 37 -5.87 16.23 7.77
N GLN A 38 -5.64 15.04 7.24
CA GLN A 38 -4.33 14.59 6.78
C GLN A 38 -3.84 15.42 5.58
N VAL A 39 -4.71 15.63 4.59
CA VAL A 39 -4.44 16.52 3.44
C VAL A 39 -4.10 17.93 3.92
N GLY A 40 -4.90 18.48 4.84
CA GLY A 40 -4.65 19.80 5.44
C GLY A 40 -3.31 19.88 6.16
N ARG A 41 -2.94 18.84 6.92
CA ARG A 41 -1.66 18.75 7.64
C ARG A 41 -0.47 18.81 6.68
N TYR A 42 -0.48 18.01 5.61
CA TYR A 42 0.59 18.04 4.61
C TYR A 42 0.62 19.36 3.84
N GLY A 43 -0.54 19.95 3.53
CA GLY A 43 -0.63 21.27 2.93
C GLY A 43 0.04 22.37 3.77
N ILE A 44 -0.18 22.35 5.09
CA ILE A 44 0.48 23.28 6.03
C ILE A 44 2.00 23.09 6.01
N TYR A 45 2.49 21.85 6.00
CA TYR A 45 3.94 21.60 5.93
C TYR A 45 4.56 22.11 4.63
N CYS A 46 3.90 21.89 3.48
CA CYS A 46 4.35 22.42 2.20
C CYS A 46 4.38 23.96 2.20
N PHE A 47 3.34 24.59 2.77
CA PHE A 47 3.26 26.05 2.84
C PHE A 47 4.33 26.66 3.75
N VAL A 48 4.56 26.08 4.93
CA VAL A 48 5.62 26.53 5.86
C VAL A 48 7.00 26.35 5.23
N ALA A 49 7.25 25.21 4.57
CA ALA A 49 8.51 24.98 3.85
C ALA A 49 8.72 26.00 2.72
N ALA A 50 7.67 26.28 1.93
CA ALA A 50 7.71 27.28 0.88
C ALA A 50 7.99 28.68 1.44
N MET A 51 7.34 29.09 2.54
CA MET A 51 7.62 30.37 3.20
C MET A 51 9.07 30.47 3.69
N CYS A 52 9.62 29.41 4.29
CA CYS A 52 11.02 29.39 4.72
C CYS A 52 11.96 29.58 3.52
N ILE A 53 11.71 28.89 2.41
CA ILE A 53 12.53 29.03 1.20
C ILE A 53 12.41 30.42 0.59
N THR A 54 11.19 30.96 0.48
CA THR A 54 10.97 32.34 0.00
C THR A 54 11.67 33.35 0.92
N ALA A 55 11.65 33.16 2.24
CA ALA A 55 12.34 34.02 3.19
C ALA A 55 13.86 33.97 3.05
N VAL A 56 14.43 32.77 2.87
CA VAL A 56 15.87 32.59 2.61
C VAL A 56 16.25 33.23 1.27
N LEU A 57 15.47 33.03 0.21
CA LEU A 57 15.73 33.66 -1.09
C LEU A 57 15.63 35.20 -1.00
N ALA A 58 14.61 35.72 -0.32
CA ALA A 58 14.46 37.15 -0.13
C ALA A 58 15.63 37.73 0.70
N GLY A 59 16.04 37.07 1.78
CA GLY A 59 17.15 37.54 2.62
C GLY A 59 18.53 37.41 1.96
N LEU A 60 18.73 36.46 1.06
CA LEU A 60 20.01 36.30 0.36
C LEU A 60 20.12 37.17 -0.89
N PHE A 61 19.02 37.38 -1.61
CA PHE A 61 19.04 37.99 -2.95
C PHE A 61 18.28 39.31 -3.05
N SER A 62 17.30 39.60 -2.19
CA SER A 62 16.50 40.84 -2.27
C SER A 62 17.13 41.95 -1.43
N HIS A 63 18.30 42.41 -1.87
CA HIS A 63 18.97 43.56 -1.26
C HIS A 63 19.33 44.60 -2.32
N ASP A 64 19.31 45.86 -1.89
CA ASP A 64 19.99 46.93 -2.60
C ASP A 64 21.48 46.81 -2.28
N TRP A 65 22.28 46.34 -3.24
CA TRP A 65 23.73 46.20 -3.08
C TRP A 65 24.45 47.55 -3.20
N GLY A 66 23.68 48.63 -3.41
CA GLY A 66 24.17 49.98 -3.54
C GLY A 66 24.85 50.20 -4.87
N VAL A 67 25.80 51.12 -4.86
CA VAL A 67 26.45 51.63 -6.07
C VAL A 67 27.85 51.05 -6.17
N LEU A 68 28.10 50.32 -7.24
CA LEU A 68 29.39 49.71 -7.54
C LEU A 68 30.15 50.66 -8.48
N CYS A 69 31.24 51.24 -7.98
CA CYS A 69 32.10 52.16 -8.72
C CYS A 69 33.49 51.52 -8.89
N PRO A 70 33.74 50.77 -9.97
CA PRO A 70 35.00 50.05 -10.15
C PRO A 70 36.17 51.03 -10.35
N GLU A 71 37.24 50.91 -9.58
CA GLU A 71 38.41 51.80 -9.66
C GLU A 71 39.06 51.82 -11.05
N TRP A 72 39.04 50.69 -11.77
CA TRP A 72 39.60 50.56 -13.12
C TRP A 72 38.86 51.34 -14.21
N LEU A 73 37.64 51.80 -13.94
CA LEU A 73 36.83 52.67 -14.81
C LEU A 73 36.92 54.16 -14.41
N GLN A 74 37.58 54.48 -13.29
CA GLN A 74 37.77 55.84 -12.84
C GLN A 74 38.95 56.46 -13.60
N THR A 75 38.65 57.17 -14.69
CA THR A 75 39.65 57.99 -15.37
C THR A 75 39.83 59.31 -14.63
N ALA A 76 41.08 59.72 -14.39
CA ALA A 76 41.44 60.89 -13.58
C ALA A 76 40.86 62.24 -14.08
N ASN A 77 40.26 62.28 -15.27
CA ASN A 77 39.69 63.48 -15.90
C ASN A 77 38.18 63.39 -16.20
N ALA A 78 37.47 62.37 -15.73
CA ALA A 78 36.01 62.30 -15.90
C ALA A 78 35.28 63.18 -14.87
N ALA A 79 34.38 64.05 -15.34
CA ALA A 79 33.59 64.97 -14.51
C ALA A 79 32.59 64.28 -13.55
N SER A 80 32.34 62.98 -13.74
CA SER A 80 31.51 62.16 -12.87
C SER A 80 32.03 60.72 -12.84
N PRO A 81 32.15 60.08 -11.66
CA PRO A 81 32.56 58.67 -11.59
C PRO A 81 31.52 57.79 -12.29
N VAL A 82 31.98 56.87 -13.15
CA VAL A 82 31.13 55.87 -13.79
C VAL A 82 30.77 54.81 -12.73
N CYS A 83 29.52 54.86 -12.30
CA CYS A 83 29.01 54.05 -11.20
C CYS A 83 27.76 53.30 -11.66
N PHE A 84 27.69 52.01 -11.35
CA PHE A 84 26.55 51.17 -11.68
C PHE A 84 25.76 50.88 -10.41
N ALA A 85 24.49 51.26 -10.38
CA ALA A 85 23.59 50.84 -9.31
C ALA A 85 23.28 49.35 -9.52
N VAL A 86 23.64 48.50 -8.55
CA VAL A 86 23.33 47.07 -8.58
C VAL A 86 22.19 46.83 -7.60
N ASN A 87 20.96 46.90 -8.11
CA ASN A 87 19.78 46.62 -7.31
C ASN A 87 19.20 45.25 -7.70
N THR A 88 19.15 44.32 -6.76
CA THR A 88 18.51 43.01 -6.94
C THR A 88 17.24 42.87 -6.11
N ASP A 89 16.65 43.98 -5.65
CA ASP A 89 15.38 44.00 -4.91
C ASP A 89 14.19 43.62 -5.81
N PHE A 90 14.08 42.33 -6.08
CA PHE A 90 12.98 41.75 -6.85
C PHE A 90 11.66 41.87 -6.09
N MET A 91 11.68 41.91 -4.76
CA MET A 91 10.47 42.07 -3.94
C MET A 91 9.84 43.45 -4.14
N GLY A 92 10.65 44.51 -4.10
CA GLY A 92 10.23 45.86 -4.41
C GLY A 92 9.76 46.00 -5.86
N ALA A 93 10.54 45.48 -6.82
CA ALA A 93 10.20 45.54 -8.24
C ALA A 93 8.87 44.83 -8.57
N LEU A 94 8.67 43.61 -8.07
CA LEU A 94 7.41 42.87 -8.26
C LEU A 94 6.23 43.53 -7.54
N SER A 95 6.47 44.21 -6.41
CA SER A 95 5.43 44.95 -5.70
C SER A 95 4.93 46.13 -6.54
N GLN A 96 5.83 46.85 -7.21
CA GLN A 96 5.46 47.98 -8.09
C GLN A 96 4.71 47.47 -9.32
N VAL A 97 5.22 46.42 -9.98
CA VAL A 97 4.54 45.78 -11.12
C VAL A 97 3.13 45.32 -10.73
N GLY A 98 2.97 44.72 -9.54
CA GLY A 98 1.65 44.29 -9.04
C GLY A 98 0.67 45.44 -8.79
N GLN A 99 1.17 46.64 -8.43
CA GLN A 99 0.36 47.85 -8.31
C GLN A 99 -0.04 48.41 -9.68
N ASP A 100 0.86 48.35 -10.67
CA ASP A 100 0.60 48.84 -12.03
C ASP A 100 -0.46 48.01 -12.75
N PHE A 101 -0.53 46.71 -12.48
CA PHE A 101 -1.54 45.80 -13.04
C PHE A 101 -2.86 45.75 -12.23
N ASP A 102 -3.00 46.56 -11.18
CA ASP A 102 -4.19 46.66 -10.31
C ASP A 102 -4.72 45.30 -9.77
N ILE A 103 -3.83 44.32 -9.60
CA ILE A 103 -4.18 42.92 -9.26
C ILE A 103 -4.75 42.83 -7.82
N ALA A 104 -4.41 43.78 -6.95
CA ALA A 104 -4.83 43.81 -5.54
C ALA A 104 -5.01 45.23 -4.96
N GLY A 105 -5.09 46.25 -5.82
CA GLY A 105 -5.18 47.66 -5.42
C GLY A 105 -3.88 48.24 -4.82
N ARG A 106 -3.92 49.51 -4.42
CA ARG A 106 -2.78 50.29 -3.87
C ARG A 106 -2.14 49.72 -2.59
N ASN A 107 -2.75 48.71 -1.97
CA ASN A 107 -2.26 48.07 -0.75
C ASN A 107 -1.38 46.83 -1.03
N PHE A 108 -1.09 46.52 -2.29
CA PHE A 108 -0.16 45.45 -2.65
C PHE A 108 1.26 45.83 -2.26
N SER A 109 1.68 45.35 -1.09
CA SER A 109 3.01 45.59 -0.51
C SER A 109 3.96 44.42 -0.76
N GLN A 110 5.22 44.57 -0.37
CA GLN A 110 6.23 43.49 -0.39
C GLN A 110 5.74 42.21 0.33
N VAL A 111 4.88 42.34 1.35
CA VAL A 111 4.26 41.18 2.03
C VAL A 111 3.29 40.44 1.11
N GLY A 112 2.57 41.15 0.23
CA GLY A 112 1.71 40.56 -0.78
C GLY A 112 2.50 39.75 -1.79
N VAL A 113 3.63 40.27 -2.25
CA VAL A 113 4.57 39.57 -3.15
C VAL A 113 5.13 38.32 -2.46
N PHE A 114 5.53 38.43 -1.19
CA PHE A 114 6.04 37.31 -0.40
C PHE A 114 5.02 36.17 -0.35
N LEU A 115 3.77 36.48 0.01
CA LEU A 115 2.69 35.51 0.11
C LEU A 115 2.35 34.90 -1.26
N ALA A 116 2.34 35.70 -2.33
CA ALA A 116 2.11 35.20 -3.68
C ALA A 116 3.21 34.23 -4.15
N LEU A 117 4.48 34.58 -3.94
CA LEU A 117 5.62 33.71 -4.27
C LEU A 117 5.62 32.42 -3.45
N SER A 118 5.36 32.52 -2.15
CA SER A 118 5.24 31.33 -1.29
C SER A 118 4.07 30.43 -1.72
N GLY A 119 2.94 31.00 -2.11
CA GLY A 119 1.80 30.25 -2.65
C GLY A 119 2.12 29.54 -3.97
N LEU A 120 2.83 30.19 -4.89
CA LEU A 120 3.29 29.57 -6.13
C LEU A 120 4.28 28.44 -5.86
N LEU A 121 5.25 28.66 -4.98
CA LEU A 121 6.28 27.69 -4.61
C LEU A 121 5.69 26.48 -3.87
N THR A 122 4.58 26.67 -3.15
CA THR A 122 3.84 25.60 -2.46
C THR A 122 3.36 24.52 -3.43
N PHE A 123 3.07 24.83 -4.70
CA PHE A 123 2.71 23.81 -5.71
C PHE A 123 3.88 22.95 -6.18
N VAL A 124 5.11 23.46 -6.07
CA VAL A 124 6.34 22.75 -6.48
C VAL A 124 6.83 21.82 -5.37
N MET A 125 6.52 22.15 -4.11
CA MET A 125 6.95 21.38 -2.93
C MET A 125 6.57 19.89 -2.95
N PRO A 126 5.37 19.47 -3.37
CA PRO A 126 5.01 18.05 -3.43
C PRO A 126 5.92 17.22 -4.33
N ASP A 127 6.31 17.74 -5.50
CA ASP A 127 7.21 17.06 -6.43
C ASP A 127 8.62 16.92 -5.86
N LEU A 128 9.13 17.99 -5.27
CA LEU A 128 10.43 17.98 -4.59
C LEU A 128 10.41 17.00 -3.42
N GLY A 129 9.38 17.06 -2.57
CA GLY A 129 9.20 16.17 -1.42
C GLY A 129 9.20 14.70 -1.85
N ALA A 130 8.38 14.33 -2.82
CA ALA A 130 8.32 12.96 -3.33
C ALA A 130 9.66 12.50 -3.92
N PHE A 131 10.37 13.37 -4.64
CA PHE A 131 11.71 13.08 -5.15
C PHE A 131 12.70 12.80 -4.02
N PHE A 132 12.74 13.63 -2.98
CA PHE A 132 13.60 13.43 -1.82
C PHE A 132 13.24 12.16 -1.05
N THR A 133 11.95 11.89 -0.80
CA THR A 133 11.51 10.67 -0.12
C THR A 133 11.98 9.43 -0.88
N VAL A 134 11.75 9.34 -2.19
CA VAL A 134 12.20 8.19 -2.99
C VAL A 134 13.73 8.08 -2.98
N ARG A 135 14.46 9.20 -3.07
CA ARG A 135 15.93 9.22 -3.03
C ARG A 135 16.46 8.66 -1.70
N ILE A 136 15.88 9.09 -0.58
CA ILE A 136 16.25 8.66 0.77
C ILE A 136 15.92 7.17 0.95
N LEU A 137 14.73 6.71 0.54
CA LEU A 137 14.35 5.30 0.65
C LEU A 137 15.24 4.40 -0.21
N LYS A 138 15.59 4.81 -1.44
CA LYS A 138 16.57 4.08 -2.27
C LYS A 138 17.91 3.93 -1.56
N TRP A 139 18.35 5.00 -0.89
CA TRP A 139 19.62 4.98 -0.18
C TRP A 139 19.57 4.11 1.07
N GLN A 140 18.49 4.16 1.84
CA GLN A 140 18.31 3.35 3.06
C GLN A 140 18.13 1.86 2.77
N LEU A 141 17.34 1.51 1.75
CA LEU A 141 17.00 0.13 1.42
C LEU A 141 18.00 -0.54 0.47
N GLY A 142 18.95 0.21 -0.09
CA GLY A 142 19.84 -0.29 -1.16
C GLY A 142 19.10 -0.68 -2.44
N ALA A 143 17.81 -0.32 -2.55
CA ALA A 143 16.94 -0.68 -3.66
C ALA A 143 17.31 0.08 -4.94
N SER A 144 17.41 -0.64 -6.05
CA SER A 144 17.70 -0.04 -7.36
C SER A 144 16.43 0.45 -8.03
N LYS A 145 15.35 -0.34 -7.91
CA LYS A 145 14.06 -0.12 -8.58
C LYS A 145 13.03 0.51 -7.66
N LYS A 146 12.06 1.22 -8.25
CA LYS A 146 10.92 1.79 -7.50
C LYS A 146 9.97 0.69 -6.99
N GLU A 147 9.83 -0.39 -7.75
CA GLU A 147 8.97 -1.54 -7.41
C GLU A 147 9.38 -2.22 -6.10
N GLU A 148 10.68 -2.37 -5.85
CA GLU A 148 11.21 -2.92 -4.60
C GLU A 148 10.81 -2.08 -3.38
N ILE A 149 10.83 -0.75 -3.52
CA ILE A 149 10.40 0.16 -2.46
C ILE A 149 8.91 0.03 -2.19
N VAL A 150 8.09 -0.06 -3.25
CA VAL A 150 6.65 -0.23 -3.11
C VAL A 150 6.34 -1.58 -2.45
N ALA A 151 7.01 -2.66 -2.86
CA ALA A 151 6.85 -3.97 -2.23
C ALA A 151 7.22 -3.94 -0.74
N TYR A 152 8.33 -3.29 -0.38
CA TYR A 152 8.74 -3.13 1.02
C TYR A 152 7.70 -2.36 1.84
N LEU A 153 7.23 -1.21 1.32
CA LEU A 153 6.21 -0.40 1.98
C LEU A 153 4.87 -1.13 2.09
N LEU A 154 4.56 -1.99 1.11
CA LEU A 154 3.38 -2.84 1.13
C LEU A 154 3.47 -3.87 2.25
N GLY A 155 4.63 -4.55 2.37
CA GLY A 155 4.90 -5.49 3.46
C GLY A 155 4.73 -4.84 4.84
N GLU A 156 5.39 -3.70 5.08
CA GLU A 156 5.27 -2.95 6.36
C GLU A 156 3.81 -2.53 6.65
N SER A 157 3.04 -2.19 5.61
CA SER A 157 1.64 -1.82 5.77
C SER A 157 0.73 -2.99 6.12
N VAL A 158 1.17 -4.22 5.82
CA VAL A 158 0.40 -5.45 5.90
C VAL A 158 0.71 -6.24 7.18
N ASP A 159 1.85 -5.98 7.83
CA ASP A 159 2.31 -6.61 9.08
C ASP A 159 1.27 -6.66 10.22
N HIS A 160 0.27 -5.78 10.19
CA HIS A 160 -0.76 -5.70 11.23
C HIS A 160 -1.80 -6.83 11.16
N SER A 161 -1.89 -7.53 10.02
CA SER A 161 -2.85 -8.61 9.78
C SER A 161 -2.12 -9.90 9.44
N PRO A 162 -2.17 -10.94 10.30
CA PRO A 162 -1.48 -12.21 10.06
C PRO A 162 -1.88 -12.90 8.74
N ILE A 163 -3.15 -12.75 8.32
CA ILE A 163 -3.62 -13.31 7.05
C ILE A 163 -2.99 -12.57 5.87
N CYS A 164 -2.98 -11.24 5.92
CA CYS A 164 -2.42 -10.42 4.86
C CYS A 164 -0.89 -10.61 4.78
N SER A 165 -0.20 -10.67 5.93
CA SER A 165 1.25 -10.90 5.97
C SER A 165 1.59 -12.26 5.36
N THR A 166 0.88 -13.33 5.76
CA THR A 166 1.09 -14.66 5.18
C THR A 166 0.83 -14.69 3.67
N LEU A 167 -0.19 -13.96 3.18
CA LEU A 167 -0.45 -13.84 1.74
C LEU A 167 0.67 -13.10 1.00
N PHE A 168 1.19 -12.03 1.60
CA PHE A 168 2.27 -11.24 1.04
C PHE A 168 3.59 -12.04 1.03
N ASP A 169 3.91 -12.71 2.13
CA ASP A 169 5.08 -13.58 2.25
C ASP A 169 5.01 -14.70 1.21
N ALA A 170 3.86 -15.39 1.08
CA ALA A 170 3.66 -16.42 0.06
C ALA A 170 3.80 -15.87 -1.38
N PHE A 171 3.37 -14.64 -1.63
CA PHE A 171 3.54 -13.99 -2.93
C PHE A 171 5.02 -13.68 -3.23
N VAL A 172 5.79 -13.24 -2.23
CA VAL A 172 7.23 -12.91 -2.35
C VAL A 172 8.08 -14.17 -2.46
N GLU A 173 7.89 -15.12 -1.55
CA GLU A 173 8.68 -16.35 -1.44
C GLU A 173 8.26 -17.42 -2.46
N LYS A 174 7.09 -17.26 -3.09
CA LYS A 174 6.48 -18.24 -4.02
C LYS A 174 6.16 -19.57 -3.36
N ASP A 175 5.78 -19.50 -2.09
CA ASP A 175 5.29 -20.65 -1.34
C ASP A 175 3.87 -21.03 -1.74
N GLU A 176 3.61 -22.32 -1.74
CA GLU A 176 2.27 -22.85 -1.95
C GLU A 176 1.45 -22.68 -0.67
N VAL A 177 0.22 -22.18 -0.78
CA VAL A 177 -0.65 -21.93 0.37
C VAL A 177 -1.97 -22.66 0.21
N MET A 178 -2.53 -23.06 1.35
CA MET A 178 -3.90 -23.57 1.46
C MET A 178 -4.80 -22.47 2.02
N ILE A 179 -5.82 -22.10 1.25
CA ILE A 179 -6.82 -21.11 1.60
C ILE A 179 -8.15 -21.81 1.83
N THR A 180 -8.77 -21.55 3.00
CA THR A 180 -10.15 -21.95 3.28
C THR A 180 -11.08 -20.75 3.13
N MET A 181 -12.09 -20.90 2.29
CA MET A 181 -13.10 -19.88 2.01
C MET A 181 -14.33 -20.02 2.91
N ALA A 182 -15.12 -18.94 3.04
CA ALA A 182 -16.33 -18.88 3.87
C ALA A 182 -17.43 -19.88 3.45
N ASP A 183 -17.48 -20.24 2.17
CA ASP A 183 -18.39 -21.24 1.61
C ASP A 183 -17.92 -22.69 1.83
N ARG A 184 -16.86 -22.88 2.63
CA ARG A 184 -16.15 -24.14 2.89
C ARG A 184 -15.37 -24.68 1.69
N LYS A 185 -15.21 -23.94 0.59
CA LYS A 185 -14.25 -24.33 -0.45
C LYS A 185 -12.83 -24.20 0.08
N VAL A 186 -11.97 -25.12 -0.36
CA VAL A 186 -10.55 -25.10 -0.05
C VAL A 186 -9.78 -25.07 -1.37
N TYR A 187 -8.83 -24.15 -1.47
CA TYR A 187 -7.92 -24.02 -2.60
C TYR A 187 -6.48 -24.15 -2.10
N VAL A 188 -5.67 -24.89 -2.83
CA VAL A 188 -4.23 -25.00 -2.64
C VAL A 188 -3.56 -24.50 -3.90
N GLY A 189 -2.58 -23.61 -3.76
CA GLY A 189 -1.83 -23.11 -4.92
C GLY A 189 -0.98 -21.89 -4.60
N TYR A 190 -0.51 -21.23 -5.66
CA TYR A 190 0.42 -20.11 -5.57
C TYR A 190 -0.29 -18.76 -5.68
N ILE A 191 0.11 -17.81 -4.85
CA ILE A 191 -0.34 -16.42 -4.94
C ILE A 191 0.42 -15.71 -6.06
N MET A 192 -0.35 -15.23 -7.04
CA MET A 192 0.17 -14.51 -8.20
C MET A 192 0.12 -13.00 -8.03
N ASP A 193 -0.87 -12.51 -7.29
CA ASP A 193 -1.05 -11.08 -7.01
C ASP A 193 -1.85 -10.93 -5.71
N VAL A 194 -1.52 -9.91 -4.93
CA VAL A 194 -2.22 -9.53 -3.70
C VAL A 194 -3.02 -8.25 -3.85
N GLY A 195 -3.05 -7.67 -5.05
CA GLY A 195 -3.75 -6.42 -5.34
C GLY A 195 -2.93 -5.19 -4.93
N ALA A 196 -3.00 -4.13 -5.74
CA ALA A 196 -2.39 -2.85 -5.40
C ALA A 196 -3.32 -2.02 -4.51
N PRO A 197 -2.79 -1.29 -3.50
CA PRO A 197 -3.60 -0.38 -2.72
C PRO A 197 -4.09 0.78 -3.61
N THR A 198 -5.38 1.10 -3.49
CA THR A 198 -5.99 2.29 -4.09
C THR A 198 -6.28 3.34 -3.02
N GLU A 199 -6.66 4.55 -3.44
CA GLU A 199 -6.99 5.66 -2.53
C GLU A 199 -8.13 5.33 -1.56
N VAL A 200 -9.07 4.49 -1.99
CA VAL A 200 -10.30 4.14 -1.24
C VAL A 200 -10.19 2.76 -0.63
N THR A 201 -9.37 1.88 -1.21
CA THR A 201 -9.35 0.47 -0.86
C THR A 201 -7.92 0.02 -0.58
N GLY A 202 -7.70 -0.64 0.56
CA GLY A 202 -6.40 -1.19 0.88
C GLY A 202 -6.02 -2.36 -0.03
N VAL A 203 -4.83 -2.91 0.23
CA VAL A 203 -4.32 -4.19 -0.34
C VAL A 203 -5.28 -5.35 -0.10
N ASN A 204 -6.30 -5.17 0.74
CA ASN A 204 -7.06 -6.25 1.35
C ASN A 204 -8.36 -6.60 0.61
N GLN A 205 -8.45 -6.38 -0.70
CA GLN A 205 -9.68 -6.64 -1.44
C GLN A 205 -9.65 -7.95 -2.19
N GLU A 206 -8.70 -8.10 -3.11
CA GLU A 206 -8.68 -9.17 -4.08
C GLU A 206 -7.29 -9.78 -4.20
N ILE A 207 -7.24 -11.10 -4.29
CA ILE A 207 -6.01 -11.85 -4.57
C ILE A 207 -6.20 -12.68 -5.83
N LEU A 208 -5.10 -12.91 -6.54
CA LEU A 208 -5.03 -13.85 -7.65
C LEU A 208 -4.28 -15.10 -7.20
N LEU A 209 -4.92 -16.27 -7.32
CA LEU A 209 -4.31 -17.56 -7.00
C LEU A 209 -4.39 -18.51 -8.21
N ILE A 210 -3.29 -19.19 -8.50
CA ILE A 210 -3.27 -20.32 -9.43
C ILE A 210 -3.41 -21.60 -8.60
N PRO A 211 -4.54 -22.31 -8.71
CA PRO A 211 -4.76 -23.51 -7.92
C PRO A 211 -4.00 -24.70 -8.50
N THR A 212 -3.36 -25.47 -7.63
CA THR A 212 -2.82 -26.80 -7.90
C THR A 212 -3.84 -27.86 -7.51
N VAL A 213 -4.55 -27.66 -6.39
CA VAL A 213 -5.58 -28.58 -5.89
C VAL A 213 -6.77 -27.78 -5.35
N SER A 214 -7.99 -28.27 -5.52
CA SER A 214 -9.16 -27.76 -4.81
C SER A 214 -10.00 -28.85 -4.18
N GLY A 215 -10.82 -28.43 -3.24
CA GLY A 215 -11.64 -29.30 -2.42
C GLY A 215 -12.66 -28.52 -1.62
N TYR A 216 -13.14 -29.15 -0.55
CA TYR A 216 -14.02 -28.53 0.42
C TYR A 216 -13.76 -29.07 1.82
N ARG A 217 -14.11 -28.27 2.83
CA ARG A 217 -14.15 -28.73 4.22
C ARG A 217 -15.52 -29.34 4.50
N ASP A 218 -15.52 -30.61 4.87
CA ASP A 218 -16.73 -31.33 5.23
C ASP A 218 -17.40 -30.70 6.46
N LYS A 219 -18.74 -30.63 6.46
CA LYS A 219 -19.49 -29.89 7.47
C LYS A 219 -19.48 -30.59 8.83
N ASP A 220 -19.55 -31.92 8.83
CA ASP A 220 -19.76 -32.71 10.04
C ASP A 220 -18.43 -33.13 10.66
N THR A 221 -17.43 -33.44 9.82
CA THR A 221 -16.11 -33.89 10.25
C THR A 221 -15.06 -32.77 10.30
N LEU A 222 -15.34 -31.60 9.69
CA LEU A 222 -14.41 -30.48 9.52
C LEU A 222 -13.10 -30.82 8.78
N ARG A 223 -13.07 -31.98 8.11
CA ARG A 223 -11.91 -32.45 7.34
C ARG A 223 -11.87 -31.83 5.96
N VAL A 224 -10.66 -31.64 5.44
CA VAL A 224 -10.45 -31.17 4.07
C VAL A 224 -10.53 -32.37 3.14
N VAL A 225 -11.49 -32.35 2.22
CA VAL A 225 -11.67 -33.34 1.16
C VAL A 225 -11.22 -32.71 -0.16
N TYR A 226 -10.10 -33.20 -0.69
CA TYR A 226 -9.59 -32.80 -2.00
C TYR A 226 -10.38 -33.51 -3.10
N THR A 227 -10.88 -32.75 -4.08
CA THR A 227 -11.76 -33.29 -5.14
C THR A 227 -11.19 -33.11 -6.53
N THR A 228 -10.33 -32.13 -6.74
CA THR A 228 -9.90 -31.74 -8.07
C THR A 228 -8.42 -31.38 -8.04
N ASP A 229 -7.61 -32.16 -8.76
CA ASP A 229 -6.22 -31.84 -9.04
C ASP A 229 -6.18 -31.09 -10.37
N TYR A 230 -5.58 -29.91 -10.38
CA TYR A 230 -5.43 -29.10 -11.59
C TYR A 230 -4.16 -29.53 -12.32
N PRO A 231 -4.20 -29.70 -13.65
CA PRO A 231 -3.04 -30.15 -14.42
C PRO A 231 -1.99 -29.04 -14.52
N SER A 232 -0.74 -29.37 -14.14
CA SER A 232 0.41 -28.46 -14.25
C SER A 232 0.78 -28.13 -15.71
N ASP A 233 0.43 -29.02 -16.64
CA ASP A 233 0.83 -28.94 -18.05
C ASP A 233 -0.03 -27.96 -18.87
N THR A 234 -1.15 -27.49 -18.30
CA THR A 234 -2.06 -26.58 -18.99
C THR A 234 -1.91 -25.18 -18.39
N PRO A 235 -1.76 -24.12 -19.21
CA PRO A 235 -1.69 -22.77 -18.67
C PRO A 235 -3.04 -22.40 -18.02
N LEU A 236 -3.09 -22.54 -16.69
CA LEU A 236 -4.23 -22.16 -15.88
C LEU A 236 -4.26 -20.65 -15.76
N ARG A 237 -5.45 -20.08 -15.93
CA ARG A 237 -5.67 -18.67 -15.62
C ARG A 237 -5.83 -18.53 -14.11
N PRO A 238 -5.23 -17.49 -13.49
CA PRO A 238 -5.42 -17.24 -12.08
C PRO A 238 -6.91 -16.98 -11.77
N ILE A 239 -7.33 -17.43 -10.59
CA ILE A 239 -8.68 -17.19 -10.06
C ILE A 239 -8.59 -16.00 -9.11
N GLY A 240 -9.47 -15.01 -9.31
CA GLY A 240 -9.64 -13.88 -8.41
C GLY A 240 -10.53 -14.23 -7.23
N PHE A 241 -10.03 -14.01 -6.01
CA PHE A 241 -10.76 -14.22 -4.77
C PHE A 241 -10.86 -12.93 -3.98
N ARG A 242 -12.00 -12.70 -3.34
CA ARG A 242 -12.11 -11.64 -2.34
C ARG A 242 -11.50 -12.09 -1.02
N GLN A 243 -10.60 -11.27 -0.47
CA GLN A 243 -9.91 -11.59 0.78
C GLN A 243 -10.85 -11.63 1.98
N GLU A 244 -11.93 -10.84 1.98
CA GLU A 244 -12.97 -10.85 3.02
C GLU A 244 -13.64 -12.23 3.19
N ASN A 245 -13.59 -13.07 2.15
CA ASN A 245 -14.15 -14.41 2.16
C ASN A 245 -13.15 -15.48 2.62
N ILE A 246 -11.90 -15.11 2.89
CA ILE A 246 -10.87 -16.03 3.40
C ILE A 246 -11.05 -16.18 4.90
N VAL A 247 -11.36 -17.40 5.33
CA VAL A 247 -11.53 -17.74 6.76
C VAL A 247 -10.18 -18.06 7.40
N SER A 248 -9.31 -18.77 6.68
CA SER A 248 -7.99 -19.14 7.18
C SER A 248 -7.02 -19.41 6.03
N ILE A 249 -5.74 -19.11 6.27
CA ILE A 249 -4.62 -19.41 5.39
C ILE A 249 -3.55 -20.19 6.16
N SER A 250 -2.87 -21.10 5.47
CA SER A 250 -1.68 -21.79 5.99
C SER A 250 -0.74 -22.12 4.85
N VAL A 251 0.57 -22.10 5.10
CA VAL A 251 1.56 -22.65 4.16
C VAL A 251 1.27 -24.13 3.94
N PHE A 252 1.20 -24.53 2.67
CA PHE A 252 0.89 -25.89 2.27
C PHE A 252 2.16 -26.74 2.27
N SER A 253 2.07 -27.92 2.85
CA SER A 253 3.13 -28.92 2.82
C SER A 253 2.55 -30.25 2.36
N GLU A 254 3.10 -30.76 1.27
CA GLU A 254 2.72 -32.04 0.69
C GLU A 254 2.99 -33.20 1.66
N GLU A 255 4.06 -33.11 2.45
CA GLU A 255 4.40 -34.11 3.47
C GLU A 255 3.32 -34.22 4.55
N VAL A 256 2.81 -33.07 4.99
CA VAL A 256 1.72 -32.99 5.98
C VAL A 256 0.44 -33.57 5.38
N ARG A 257 0.13 -33.27 4.11
CA ARG A 257 -1.04 -33.83 3.41
C ARG A 257 -0.97 -35.36 3.36
N GLU A 258 0.17 -35.92 2.97
CA GLU A 258 0.35 -37.37 2.88
C GLU A 258 0.29 -38.05 4.25
N ALA A 259 0.79 -37.40 5.30
CA ALA A 259 0.65 -37.90 6.67
C ALA A 259 -0.84 -38.01 7.08
N PHE A 260 -1.65 -36.99 6.77
CA PHE A 260 -3.10 -37.03 7.05
C PHE A 260 -3.82 -38.11 6.24
N LYS A 261 -3.50 -38.28 4.94
CA LYS A 261 -4.08 -39.36 4.11
C LYS A 261 -3.78 -40.75 4.67
N ARG A 262 -2.55 -40.99 5.15
CA ARG A 262 -2.18 -42.26 5.79
C ARG A 262 -2.97 -42.49 7.09
N ALA A 263 -3.12 -41.47 7.92
CA ALA A 263 -3.92 -41.57 9.14
C ALA A 263 -5.40 -41.86 8.85
N ASP A 264 -5.98 -41.22 7.84
CA ASP A 264 -7.38 -41.41 7.46
C ASP A 264 -7.66 -42.77 6.83
N SER A 265 -6.77 -43.25 5.95
CA SER A 265 -6.86 -44.62 5.42
C SER A 265 -6.72 -45.68 6.52
N GLY A 266 -5.88 -45.44 7.54
CA GLY A 266 -5.78 -46.29 8.72
C GLY A 266 -7.08 -46.36 9.52
N ARG A 267 -7.70 -45.21 9.79
CA ARG A 267 -8.99 -45.11 10.49
C ARG A 267 -10.13 -45.77 9.72
N ALA A 268 -10.22 -45.54 8.41
CA ALA A 268 -11.22 -46.16 7.56
C ALA A 268 -11.12 -47.69 7.57
N ARG A 269 -9.90 -48.24 7.59
CA ARG A 269 -9.67 -49.69 7.73
C ARG A 269 -10.12 -50.19 9.12
N GLU A 270 -9.87 -49.42 10.17
CA GLU A 270 -10.30 -49.79 11.53
C GLU A 270 -11.82 -49.77 11.68
N GLU A 271 -12.49 -48.75 11.13
CA GLU A 271 -13.96 -48.65 11.11
C GLU A 271 -14.59 -49.79 10.30
N ALA A 272 -14.05 -50.08 9.11
CA ALA A 272 -14.51 -51.22 8.30
C ALA A 272 -14.30 -52.56 9.01
N ALA A 273 -13.20 -52.72 9.75
CA ALA A 273 -12.95 -53.91 10.55
C ALA A 273 -13.94 -54.05 11.73
N LYS A 274 -14.27 -52.94 12.41
CA LYS A 274 -15.29 -52.92 13.47
C LYS A 274 -16.68 -53.23 12.92
N GLU A 275 -17.04 -52.66 11.78
CA GLU A 275 -18.32 -52.94 11.12
C GLU A 275 -18.43 -54.40 10.70
N LYS A 276 -17.36 -54.96 10.12
CA LYS A 276 -17.30 -56.38 9.75
C LYS A 276 -17.43 -57.28 10.98
N ALA A 277 -16.70 -56.99 12.06
CA ALA A 277 -16.79 -57.76 13.31
C ALA A 277 -18.19 -57.70 13.93
N ALA A 278 -18.85 -56.54 13.89
CA ALA A 278 -20.22 -56.39 14.36
C ALA A 278 -21.22 -57.20 13.51
N LYS A 279 -21.07 -57.20 12.19
CA LYS A 279 -21.88 -58.03 11.27
C LYS A 279 -21.66 -59.52 11.54
N ASP A 280 -20.41 -59.95 11.70
CA ASP A 280 -20.07 -61.34 11.99
C ASP A 280 -20.64 -61.81 13.34
N GLN A 281 -20.61 -60.96 14.37
CA GLN A 281 -21.27 -61.22 15.66
C GLN A 281 -22.79 -61.33 15.52
N LEU A 282 -23.42 -60.44 14.75
CA LEU A 282 -24.86 -60.49 14.52
C LEU A 282 -25.27 -61.78 13.80
N VAL A 283 -24.52 -62.19 12.77
CA VAL A 283 -24.76 -63.45 12.03
C VAL A 283 -24.63 -64.65 12.95
N LYS A 284 -23.59 -64.67 13.81
CA LYS A 284 -23.39 -65.73 14.79
C LYS A 284 -24.57 -65.81 15.78
N ALA A 285 -25.02 -64.68 16.32
CA ALA A 285 -26.16 -64.63 17.24
C ALA A 285 -27.46 -65.12 16.57
N ILE A 286 -27.71 -64.75 15.30
CA ILE A 286 -28.87 -65.24 14.54
C ILE A 286 -28.78 -66.76 14.35
N THR A 287 -27.60 -67.29 14.04
CA THR A 287 -27.41 -68.73 13.79
C THR A 287 -27.61 -69.55 15.08
N GLU A 288 -27.12 -69.06 16.22
CA GLU A 288 -27.37 -69.66 17.54
C GLU A 288 -28.87 -69.64 17.89
N LEU A 289 -29.57 -68.53 17.64
CA LEU A 289 -31.00 -68.43 17.88
C LEU A 289 -31.80 -69.41 17.02
N VAL A 290 -31.44 -69.55 15.74
CA VAL A 290 -32.06 -70.51 14.81
C VAL A 290 -31.83 -71.95 15.28
N ALA A 291 -30.62 -72.29 15.74
CA ALA A 291 -30.32 -73.61 16.28
C ALA A 291 -31.14 -73.93 17.53
N VAL A 292 -31.32 -72.96 18.44
CA VAL A 292 -32.16 -73.12 19.64
C VAL A 292 -33.63 -73.33 19.27
N VAL A 293 -34.16 -72.55 18.31
CA VAL A 293 -35.55 -72.69 17.84
C VAL A 293 -35.76 -74.05 17.16
N GLN A 294 -34.81 -74.52 16.35
CA GLN A 294 -34.91 -75.84 15.71
C GLN A 294 -34.80 -76.99 16.73
N ALA A 295 -34.02 -76.83 17.79
CA ALA A 295 -33.94 -77.81 18.88
C ALA A 295 -35.23 -77.86 19.72
N ALA A 296 -35.95 -76.74 19.85
CA ALA A 296 -37.24 -76.69 20.56
C ALA A 296 -38.43 -77.22 19.74
N GLN A 297 -38.26 -77.43 18.43
CA GLN A 297 -39.29 -77.96 17.53
C GLN A 297 -39.18 -79.48 17.27
N ARG A 298 -38.22 -80.17 17.90
CA ARG A 298 -38.08 -81.64 17.90
C ARG A 298 -38.52 -82.22 19.24
#